data_AF-A0A7M7JKA0-F1
#
_entry.id   AF-A0A7M7JKA0-F1
#
_cell.length_a   1.000
_cell.length_b   1.000
_cell.length_c   1.000
_cell.angle_alpha   90.00
_cell.angle_beta   90.00
_cell.angle_gamma   90.00
#
_symmetry.space_group_name_H-M   'P 1'
#
loop_
_entity.id
_entity.type
_entity.pdbx_description
1 polymer ?
#
loop_
_entity_poly.entity_id
_entity_poly.type
_entity_poly.pdbx_seq_one_letter_code
_entity_poly.pdbx_strand_id
1 'polypeptide(L)'
;MSRNELFWLRCITLSMVLFLVVNKAWGMDVLGFGAQTHFWKEDVQPAVTLVMTWLPGVCTTPTHEISSKPPCRIEALRPFWTIKELRGTLRDCKPHMKIFVPHSLRPQLYRMWPAVFEPSSSYIEFWAAHYRRDGTCFDRYSLLGTPVRFFQTALYLAQRLDLMIDLMKAKYVPSIHPYETRRFEEALQTIHGARVRLRCPRPNNFLEEVEFCMDHELKPRDCRRTFFKAECGNHVYYPPPPPGGDQIYPYEYSVVPDQAQVSRLASCKTIGGSGKSSAAENFYDELFGEDDKDNYGDLSARF
;
A
#
# COMPACT_ATOMS: atom_id res chain seq x y z
N MET A 1 75.65 -38.69 26.09
CA MET A 1 74.19 -38.82 26.25
C MET A 1 73.72 -37.86 27.33
N SER A 2 72.84 -36.93 26.99
CA SER A 2 71.80 -36.42 27.91
C SER A 2 70.61 -35.99 27.04
N ARG A 3 69.74 -36.94 26.67
CA ARG A 3 68.42 -37.10 27.30
C ARG A 3 67.77 -35.74 27.58
N ASN A 4 67.19 -35.10 26.55
CA ASN A 4 65.95 -34.33 26.65
C ASN A 4 65.43 -33.74 25.31
N GLU A 5 66.21 -33.80 24.22
CA GLU A 5 65.78 -33.28 22.90
C GLU A 5 65.25 -34.35 21.92
N LEU A 6 64.87 -35.55 22.41
CA LEU A 6 64.33 -36.64 21.57
C LEU A 6 62.88 -37.02 21.89
N PHE A 7 62.18 -36.28 22.75
CA PHE A 7 60.79 -36.58 23.12
C PHE A 7 59.75 -35.74 22.35
N TRP A 8 60.14 -34.64 21.72
CA TRP A 8 59.21 -33.75 21.01
C TRP A 8 59.05 -34.03 19.50
N LEU A 9 59.92 -34.83 18.89
CA LEU A 9 59.84 -35.17 17.46
C LEU A 9 59.17 -36.51 17.14
N ARG A 10 58.61 -37.22 18.15
CA ARG A 10 57.84 -38.47 17.95
C ARG A 10 56.34 -38.35 18.22
N CYS A 11 55.81 -37.18 18.55
CA CYS A 11 54.36 -36.97 18.69
C CYS A 11 53.68 -36.35 17.45
N ILE A 12 54.41 -35.80 16.49
CA ILE A 12 53.80 -35.11 15.33
C ILE A 12 53.63 -36.05 14.12
N THR A 13 54.36 -37.17 14.04
CA THR A 13 54.31 -38.07 12.88
C THR A 13 53.31 -39.22 13.00
N LEU A 14 52.62 -39.41 14.14
CA LEU A 14 51.59 -40.45 14.30
C LEU A 14 50.14 -39.96 14.14
N SER A 15 49.90 -38.65 14.09
CA SER A 15 48.55 -38.12 13.89
C SER A 15 48.22 -37.80 12.42
N MET A 16 49.22 -37.78 11.52
CA MET A 16 49.04 -37.38 10.12
C MET A 16 48.94 -38.55 9.12
N VAL A 17 49.10 -39.80 9.57
CA VAL A 17 48.95 -40.99 8.71
C VAL A 17 47.56 -41.64 8.84
N LEU A 18 46.76 -41.27 9.84
CA LEU A 18 45.40 -41.81 9.99
C LEU A 18 44.32 -41.11 9.13
N PHE A 19 44.64 -39.99 8.48
CA PHE A 19 43.68 -39.24 7.65
C PHE A 19 43.81 -39.49 6.13
N LEU A 20 44.74 -40.34 5.69
CA LEU A 20 44.99 -40.56 4.25
C LEU A 20 44.86 -42.01 3.77
N VAL A 21 44.27 -42.94 4.55
CA VAL A 21 44.01 -44.32 4.10
C VAL A 21 42.58 -44.81 4.37
N VAL A 22 41.59 -43.90 4.41
CA VAL A 22 40.18 -44.31 4.27
C VAL A 22 39.56 -43.56 3.10
N ASN A 23 40.07 -43.86 1.91
CA ASN A 23 39.42 -43.55 0.65
C ASN A 23 39.59 -44.76 -0.28
N LYS A 24 38.78 -45.80 -0.05
CA LYS A 24 38.30 -46.74 -1.07
C LYS A 24 37.31 -47.73 -0.49
N ALA A 25 36.19 -47.91 -1.20
CA ALA A 25 35.05 -48.77 -0.91
C ALA A 25 34.23 -48.26 0.30
N TRP A 26 32.97 -47.88 0.18
CA TRP A 26 31.87 -48.59 -0.47
C TRP A 26 30.89 -47.59 -1.11
N GLY A 27 30.42 -47.92 -2.31
CA GLY A 27 29.25 -47.26 -2.88
C GLY A 27 27.98 -47.73 -2.19
N MET A 28 27.11 -46.79 -1.86
CA MET A 28 25.66 -46.98 -1.80
C MET A 28 25.00 -45.69 -2.28
N ASP A 29 24.38 -45.78 -3.45
CA ASP A 29 23.43 -44.82 -3.99
C ASP A 29 22.23 -44.67 -3.06
N VAL A 30 21.99 -43.47 -2.51
CA VAL A 30 20.64 -43.03 -2.12
C VAL A 30 20.56 -41.49 -2.22
N LEU A 31 19.93 -41.06 -3.31
CA LEU A 31 18.99 -39.93 -3.42
C LEU A 31 19.47 -38.50 -3.07
N GLY A 32 19.65 -37.72 -4.13
CA GLY A 32 18.92 -36.46 -4.25
C GLY A 32 19.61 -35.20 -3.74
N PHE A 33 20.66 -34.75 -4.42
CA PHE A 33 20.94 -33.31 -4.52
C PHE A 33 19.89 -32.65 -5.44
N GLY A 34 18.65 -32.61 -4.94
CA GLY A 34 17.63 -31.68 -5.39
C GLY A 34 17.50 -30.63 -4.31
N ALA A 35 18.50 -29.74 -4.20
CA ALA A 35 18.28 -28.46 -3.55
C ALA A 35 17.33 -27.69 -4.47
N GLN A 36 16.03 -27.99 -4.34
CA GLN A 36 14.96 -27.23 -4.92
C GLN A 36 15.15 -25.82 -4.40
N THR A 37 15.70 -24.96 -5.25
CA THR A 37 15.63 -23.52 -5.06
C THR A 37 14.16 -23.15 -5.21
N HIS A 38 13.38 -23.35 -4.14
CA HIS A 38 12.23 -22.52 -3.85
C HIS A 38 12.77 -21.13 -3.50
N PHE A 39 13.39 -20.49 -4.50
CA PHE A 39 13.72 -19.09 -4.49
C PHE A 39 12.37 -18.38 -4.67
N TRP A 40 11.80 -17.99 -3.53
CA TRP A 40 10.54 -17.31 -3.32
C TRP A 40 10.21 -16.31 -4.43
N LYS A 41 9.49 -16.77 -5.44
CA LYS A 41 8.86 -15.88 -6.44
C LYS A 41 7.73 -15.07 -5.80
N GLU A 42 7.26 -15.51 -4.63
CA GLU A 42 6.26 -14.85 -3.78
C GLU A 42 6.84 -13.65 -3.00
N ASP A 43 8.11 -13.67 -2.58
CA ASP A 43 8.70 -12.60 -1.75
C ASP A 43 8.94 -11.26 -2.46
N VAL A 44 8.77 -11.22 -3.78
CA VAL A 44 9.21 -10.08 -4.61
C VAL A 44 8.02 -9.26 -5.15
N GLN A 45 6.77 -9.70 -5.00
CA GLN A 45 5.60 -8.92 -5.45
C GLN A 45 4.88 -8.30 -4.25
N PRO A 46 4.45 -7.02 -4.32
CA PRO A 46 3.62 -6.48 -3.27
C PRO A 46 2.32 -7.27 -3.24
N ALA A 47 1.95 -7.72 -2.05
CA ALA A 47 0.72 -8.46 -1.82
C ALA A 47 -0.51 -7.59 -2.06
N VAL A 48 -0.40 -6.31 -1.68
CA VAL A 48 -1.49 -5.35 -1.65
C VAL A 48 -0.97 -4.01 -2.16
N THR A 49 -1.75 -3.36 -3.01
CA THR A 49 -1.50 -2.01 -3.50
C THR A 49 -2.75 -1.17 -3.25
N LEU A 50 -2.61 -0.11 -2.45
CA LEU A 50 -3.61 0.94 -2.33
C LEU A 50 -3.30 2.01 -3.38
N VAL A 51 -4.26 2.28 -4.26
CA VAL A 51 -4.19 3.36 -5.24
C VAL A 51 -5.05 4.51 -4.73
N MET A 52 -4.40 5.62 -4.42
CA MET A 52 -5.05 6.87 -4.06
C MET A 52 -5.11 7.77 -5.30
N THR A 53 -6.20 8.52 -5.49
CA THR A 53 -6.37 9.44 -6.62
C THR A 53 -6.56 10.89 -6.17
N TRP A 54 -5.96 11.78 -6.95
CA TRP A 54 -6.14 13.23 -6.86
C TRP A 54 -7.14 13.67 -7.91
N LEU A 55 -8.36 13.96 -7.48
CA LEU A 55 -9.47 14.26 -8.39
C LEU A 55 -9.29 15.54 -9.22
N PRO A 56 -8.72 16.64 -8.69
CA PRO A 56 -8.36 17.77 -9.54
C PRO A 56 -7.38 17.36 -10.64
N GLY A 57 -6.43 16.48 -10.34
CA GLY A 57 -5.59 15.83 -11.34
C GLY A 57 -6.43 15.16 -12.42
N VAL A 58 -7.34 14.26 -12.05
CA VAL A 58 -8.20 13.52 -13.01
C VAL A 58 -9.07 14.45 -13.85
N CYS A 59 -9.63 15.50 -13.25
CA CYS A 59 -10.67 16.34 -13.86
C CYS A 59 -10.15 17.60 -14.56
N THR A 60 -8.88 17.97 -14.35
CA THR A 60 -8.27 19.10 -15.06
C THR A 60 -8.06 18.72 -16.53
N THR A 61 -8.57 19.56 -17.43
CA THR A 61 -8.29 19.47 -18.86
C THR A 61 -7.33 20.61 -19.24
N PRO A 62 -6.23 20.33 -19.96
CA PRO A 62 -5.26 21.37 -20.34
C PRO A 62 -5.80 22.33 -21.42
N THR A 63 -6.80 21.92 -22.21
CA THR A 63 -7.44 22.68 -23.30
C THR A 63 -8.82 22.06 -23.61
N HIS A 64 -9.67 22.80 -24.33
CA HIS A 64 -10.99 22.40 -24.87
C HIS A 64 -10.95 21.22 -25.87
N GLU A 65 -10.18 20.18 -25.60
CA GLU A 65 -10.21 18.95 -26.38
C GLU A 65 -11.44 18.13 -26.01
N ILE A 66 -12.06 17.53 -27.03
CA ILE A 66 -13.18 16.60 -26.88
C ILE A 66 -12.66 15.37 -26.14
N SER A 67 -12.71 15.43 -24.81
CA SER A 67 -12.43 14.31 -23.94
C SER A 67 -13.39 13.18 -24.28
N SER A 68 -12.86 12.04 -24.73
CA SER A 68 -13.64 10.79 -24.84
C SER A 68 -14.09 10.26 -23.47
N LYS A 69 -13.50 10.77 -22.38
CA LYS A 69 -13.96 10.46 -21.02
C LYS A 69 -15.19 11.31 -20.69
N PRO A 70 -16.23 10.72 -20.06
CA PRO A 70 -17.38 11.47 -19.57
C PRO A 70 -16.92 12.61 -18.65
N PRO A 71 -17.65 13.74 -18.63
CA PRO A 71 -17.30 14.86 -17.77
C PRO A 71 -17.29 14.41 -16.31
N CYS A 72 -16.31 14.89 -15.54
CA CYS A 72 -16.28 14.62 -14.11
C CYS A 72 -17.57 15.10 -13.44
N ARG A 73 -18.09 14.31 -12.52
CA ARG A 73 -19.22 14.73 -11.69
C ARG A 73 -18.73 15.61 -10.57
N ILE A 74 -19.17 16.87 -10.55
CA ILE A 74 -18.75 17.87 -9.56
C ILE A 74 -19.02 17.38 -8.13
N GLU A 75 -20.12 16.67 -7.90
CA GLU A 75 -20.49 16.06 -6.61
C GLU A 75 -19.48 15.01 -6.10
N ALA A 76 -18.70 14.40 -7.00
CA ALA A 76 -17.67 13.44 -6.66
C ALA A 76 -16.33 14.12 -6.36
N LEU A 77 -16.15 15.40 -6.74
CA LEU A 77 -14.91 16.12 -6.47
C LEU A 77 -14.69 16.18 -4.96
N ARG A 78 -13.48 15.79 -4.58
CA ARG A 78 -13.04 15.80 -3.20
C ARG A 78 -11.81 16.68 -3.05
N PRO A 79 -11.77 17.41 -1.94
CA PRO A 79 -10.67 18.29 -1.60
C PRO A 79 -9.40 17.62 -1.08
N PHE A 80 -9.33 16.32 -1.21
CA PHE A 80 -8.32 15.48 -0.60
C PHE A 80 -8.14 14.22 -1.46
N TRP A 81 -7.09 13.48 -1.15
CA TRP A 81 -6.80 12.21 -1.80
C TRP A 81 -7.86 11.15 -1.44
N THR A 82 -8.42 10.51 -2.45
CA THR A 82 -9.46 9.49 -2.28
C THR A 82 -8.98 8.13 -2.75
N ILE A 83 -9.64 7.06 -2.30
CA ILE A 83 -9.39 5.71 -2.77
C ILE A 83 -9.85 5.61 -4.22
N LYS A 84 -8.94 5.14 -5.07
CA LYS A 84 -9.27 4.69 -6.42
C LYS A 84 -9.47 3.18 -6.43
N GLU A 85 -8.59 2.45 -5.76
CA GLU A 85 -8.53 1.00 -5.82
C GLU A 85 -7.72 0.41 -4.65
N LEU A 86 -8.10 -0.78 -4.18
CA LEU A 86 -7.26 -1.66 -3.37
C LEU A 86 -7.12 -3.00 -4.13
N ARG A 87 -5.91 -3.39 -4.49
CA ARG A 87 -5.67 -4.53 -5.40
C ARG A 87 -4.49 -5.40 -5.01
N GLY A 88 -4.57 -6.66 -5.40
CA GLY A 88 -3.45 -7.60 -5.36
C GLY A 88 -2.80 -7.76 -6.73
N THR A 89 -2.02 -8.83 -6.86
CA THR A 89 -1.40 -9.24 -8.13
C THR A 89 -2.39 -9.98 -9.04
N LEU A 90 -3.32 -10.74 -8.44
CA LEU A 90 -4.39 -11.45 -9.12
C LEU A 90 -5.64 -10.57 -9.23
N ARG A 91 -6.45 -10.84 -10.26
CA ARG A 91 -7.75 -10.21 -10.50
C ARG A 91 -8.76 -11.25 -10.99
N ASP A 92 -10.03 -10.90 -10.85
CA ASP A 92 -11.19 -11.64 -11.35
C ASP A 92 -11.20 -13.10 -10.86
N CYS A 93 -10.80 -13.35 -9.60
CA CYS A 93 -10.72 -14.70 -9.06
C CYS A 93 -12.09 -15.36 -8.87
N LYS A 94 -13.15 -14.56 -8.64
CA LYS A 94 -14.55 -15.03 -8.54
C LYS A 94 -15.49 -14.06 -9.26
N PRO A 95 -15.47 -14.01 -10.61
CA PRO A 95 -16.13 -12.95 -11.40
C PRO A 95 -17.66 -13.04 -11.41
N HIS A 96 -18.25 -14.14 -10.93
CA HIS A 96 -19.70 -14.30 -10.82
C HIS A 96 -20.21 -14.26 -9.37
N MET A 97 -19.34 -13.94 -8.40
CA MET A 97 -19.74 -13.85 -7.00
C MET A 97 -20.72 -12.69 -6.81
N LYS A 98 -21.87 -12.98 -6.17
CA LYS A 98 -22.79 -11.94 -5.71
C LYS A 98 -22.16 -11.22 -4.53
N ILE A 99 -22.05 -9.90 -4.64
CA ILE A 99 -21.39 -9.06 -3.63
C ILE A 99 -22.43 -8.19 -2.95
N PHE A 100 -22.37 -8.14 -1.63
CA PHE A 100 -23.12 -7.19 -0.83
C PHE A 100 -22.17 -6.18 -0.20
N VAL A 101 -22.33 -4.91 -0.56
CA VAL A 101 -21.57 -3.83 0.08
C VAL A 101 -22.17 -3.54 1.46
N PRO A 102 -21.41 -3.71 2.56
CA PRO A 102 -21.92 -3.56 3.92
C PRO A 102 -22.54 -2.17 4.15
N HIS A 103 -23.78 -2.11 4.64
CA HIS A 103 -24.49 -0.84 4.83
C HIS A 103 -23.76 0.12 5.78
N SER A 104 -23.19 -0.40 6.87
CA SER A 104 -22.46 0.38 7.87
C SER A 104 -21.24 1.12 7.31
N LEU A 105 -20.63 0.61 6.23
CA LEU A 105 -19.44 1.21 5.61
C LEU A 105 -19.78 2.21 4.51
N ARG A 106 -21.03 2.21 4.00
CA ARG A 106 -21.42 3.05 2.85
C ARG A 106 -21.17 4.53 3.08
N PRO A 107 -21.49 5.14 4.25
CA PRO A 107 -21.23 6.57 4.47
C PRO A 107 -19.75 6.94 4.30
N GLN A 108 -18.85 6.09 4.81
CA GLN A 108 -17.41 6.30 4.67
C GLN A 108 -16.94 6.06 3.23
N LEU A 109 -17.45 5.02 2.55
CA LEU A 109 -17.14 4.76 1.15
C LEU A 109 -17.63 5.90 0.23
N TYR A 110 -18.80 6.49 0.48
CA TYR A 110 -19.29 7.66 -0.26
C TYR A 110 -18.34 8.86 -0.15
N ARG A 111 -17.70 9.03 1.01
CA ARG A 111 -16.75 10.11 1.26
C ARG A 111 -15.38 9.82 0.65
N MET A 112 -14.85 8.63 0.90
CA MET A 112 -13.45 8.28 0.66
C MET A 112 -13.20 7.51 -0.64
N TRP A 113 -14.20 6.89 -1.24
CA TRP A 113 -14.06 6.11 -2.48
C TRP A 113 -15.14 6.48 -3.51
N PRO A 114 -15.21 7.76 -3.94
CA PRO A 114 -16.22 8.21 -4.89
C PRO A 114 -15.95 7.67 -6.30
N ALA A 115 -17.02 7.34 -7.02
CA ALA A 115 -16.98 7.12 -8.46
C ALA A 115 -17.02 8.49 -9.17
N VAL A 116 -16.00 8.77 -9.98
CA VAL A 116 -15.73 10.11 -10.54
C VAL A 116 -16.57 10.39 -11.80
N PHE A 117 -16.94 9.32 -12.51
CA PHE A 117 -17.63 9.38 -13.79
C PHE A 117 -19.08 8.86 -13.70
N GLU A 118 -19.34 7.98 -12.74
CA GLU A 118 -20.61 7.32 -12.48
C GLU A 118 -21.48 8.14 -11.51
N PRO A 119 -22.81 8.16 -11.68
CA PRO A 119 -23.70 8.84 -10.73
C PRO A 119 -23.64 8.17 -9.35
N SER A 120 -23.94 8.94 -8.29
CA SER A 120 -23.99 8.44 -6.91
C SER A 120 -24.93 7.25 -6.72
N SER A 121 -26.02 7.20 -7.49
CA SER A 121 -26.94 6.05 -7.56
C SER A 121 -26.28 4.73 -7.97
N SER A 122 -25.12 4.79 -8.62
CA SER A 122 -24.37 3.61 -9.08
C SER A 122 -23.18 3.25 -8.19
N TYR A 123 -22.96 3.96 -7.06
CA TYR A 123 -21.80 3.73 -6.20
C TYR A 123 -21.77 2.32 -5.60
N ILE A 124 -22.93 1.74 -5.29
CA ILE A 124 -23.01 0.38 -4.76
C ILE A 124 -22.48 -0.63 -5.78
N GLU A 125 -22.89 -0.54 -7.04
CA GLU A 125 -22.38 -1.45 -8.08
C GLU A 125 -20.92 -1.14 -8.42
N PHE A 126 -20.51 0.13 -8.37
CA PHE A 126 -19.10 0.52 -8.52
C PHE A 126 -18.20 -0.18 -7.49
N TRP A 127 -18.52 -0.09 -6.19
CA TRP A 127 -17.76 -0.78 -5.14
C TRP A 127 -17.86 -2.30 -5.26
N ALA A 128 -19.04 -2.83 -5.60
CA ALA A 128 -19.23 -4.25 -5.83
C ALA A 128 -18.35 -4.77 -6.97
N ALA A 129 -18.22 -4.02 -8.08
CA ALA A 129 -17.36 -4.35 -9.20
C ALA A 129 -15.87 -4.32 -8.81
N HIS A 130 -15.44 -3.34 -8.02
CA HIS A 130 -14.09 -3.28 -7.47
C HIS A 130 -13.77 -4.49 -6.58
N TYR A 131 -14.67 -4.85 -5.66
CA TYR A 131 -14.48 -6.05 -4.84
C TYR A 131 -14.49 -7.33 -5.70
N ARG A 132 -15.39 -7.44 -6.66
CA ARG A 132 -15.49 -8.61 -7.54
C ARG A 132 -14.18 -8.82 -8.32
N ARG A 133 -13.64 -7.74 -8.88
CA ARG A 133 -12.39 -7.74 -9.66
C ARG A 133 -11.16 -7.97 -8.79
N ASP A 134 -11.00 -7.24 -7.68
CA ASP A 134 -9.75 -7.23 -6.92
C ASP A 134 -9.91 -7.94 -5.57
N GLY A 135 -11.00 -7.65 -4.85
CA GLY A 135 -11.31 -8.17 -3.51
C GLY A 135 -11.44 -9.69 -3.42
N THR A 136 -12.05 -10.34 -4.42
CA THR A 136 -12.31 -11.79 -4.40
C THR A 136 -11.04 -12.65 -4.39
N CYS A 137 -9.91 -12.07 -4.79
CA CYS A 137 -8.60 -12.73 -4.77
C CYS A 137 -7.95 -12.74 -3.38
N PHE A 138 -8.55 -12.06 -2.40
CA PHE A 138 -8.01 -11.98 -1.04
C PHE A 138 -8.58 -13.01 -0.05
N ASP A 139 -9.36 -13.98 -0.50
CA ASP A 139 -10.12 -14.90 0.38
C ASP A 139 -9.28 -15.66 1.43
N ARG A 140 -8.00 -15.91 1.14
CA ARG A 140 -7.04 -16.56 2.06
C ARG A 140 -6.33 -15.59 3.03
N TYR A 141 -6.50 -14.29 2.88
CA TYR A 141 -5.84 -13.27 3.70
C TYR A 141 -6.75 -12.81 4.83
N SER A 142 -6.35 -13.05 6.08
CA SER A 142 -7.19 -12.79 7.25
C SER A 142 -7.72 -11.35 7.32
N LEU A 143 -6.89 -10.37 6.93
CA LEU A 143 -7.20 -8.93 6.95
C LEU A 143 -8.09 -8.44 5.79
N LEU A 144 -8.30 -9.24 4.74
CA LEU A 144 -8.97 -8.82 3.51
C LEU A 144 -9.99 -9.84 2.97
N GLY A 145 -10.04 -11.05 3.53
CA GLY A 145 -10.72 -12.21 2.92
C GLY A 145 -12.25 -12.20 2.94
N THR A 146 -12.86 -11.14 3.44
CA THR A 146 -14.31 -10.94 3.37
C THR A 146 -14.63 -9.55 2.80
N PRO A 147 -15.83 -9.32 2.24
CA PRO A 147 -16.22 -7.99 1.76
C PRO A 147 -16.10 -6.90 2.82
N VAL A 148 -16.55 -7.19 4.04
CA VAL A 148 -16.47 -6.27 5.18
C VAL A 148 -15.02 -5.89 5.47
N ARG A 149 -14.13 -6.89 5.61
CA ARG A 149 -12.72 -6.65 5.91
C ARG A 149 -12.00 -5.93 4.77
N PHE A 150 -12.29 -6.28 3.53
CA PHE A 150 -11.71 -5.60 2.37
C PHE A 150 -12.02 -4.09 2.37
N PHE A 151 -13.29 -3.72 2.52
CA PHE A 151 -13.69 -2.31 2.51
C PHE A 151 -13.22 -1.57 3.77
N GLN A 152 -13.28 -2.19 4.95
CA GLN A 152 -12.76 -1.61 6.18
C GLN A 152 -11.26 -1.35 6.08
N THR A 153 -10.49 -2.32 5.60
CA THR A 153 -9.04 -2.19 5.44
C THR A 153 -8.69 -1.12 4.41
N ALA A 154 -9.41 -1.04 3.28
CA ALA A 154 -9.21 0.04 2.30
C ALA A 154 -9.41 1.43 2.91
N LEU A 155 -10.51 1.61 3.66
CA LEU A 155 -10.82 2.87 4.36
C LEU A 155 -9.77 3.20 5.42
N TYR A 156 -9.38 2.22 6.22
CA TYR A 156 -8.36 2.36 7.27
C TYR A 156 -7.02 2.82 6.69
N LEU A 157 -6.54 2.15 5.64
CA LEU A 157 -5.27 2.48 5.00
C LEU A 157 -5.29 3.90 4.42
N ALA A 158 -6.39 4.29 3.77
CA ALA A 158 -6.53 5.62 3.20
C ALA A 158 -6.58 6.72 4.27
N GLN A 159 -7.26 6.48 5.39
CA GLN A 159 -7.31 7.42 6.52
C GLN A 159 -5.96 7.55 7.22
N ARG A 160 -5.27 6.43 7.44
CA ARG A 160 -3.97 6.41 8.11
C ARG A 160 -2.88 7.12 7.31
N LEU A 161 -2.94 7.05 5.99
CA LEU A 161 -1.99 7.71 5.10
C LEU A 161 -2.14 9.24 5.07
N ASP A 162 -3.26 9.80 5.53
CA ASP A 162 -3.67 11.22 5.44
C ASP A 162 -2.80 12.07 4.49
N LEU A 163 -2.84 11.67 3.22
CA LEU A 163 -1.80 11.99 2.26
C LEU A 163 -1.71 13.50 2.01
N MET A 164 -2.85 14.18 2.13
CA MET A 164 -2.94 15.62 2.00
C MET A 164 -2.15 16.32 3.11
N ILE A 165 -2.40 15.96 4.38
CA ILE A 165 -1.71 16.56 5.52
C ILE A 165 -0.21 16.27 5.45
N ASP A 166 0.18 15.04 5.13
CA ASP A 166 1.58 14.66 5.13
C ASP A 166 2.37 15.30 3.97
N LEU A 167 1.77 15.46 2.80
CA LEU A 167 2.35 16.28 1.72
C LEU A 167 2.49 17.75 2.13
N MET A 168 1.47 18.33 2.78
CA MET A 168 1.54 19.71 3.28
C MET A 168 2.68 19.90 4.29
N LYS A 169 2.86 18.97 5.24
CA LYS A 169 3.99 18.97 6.18
C LYS A 169 5.34 18.89 5.45
N ALA A 170 5.40 18.13 4.36
CA ALA A 170 6.55 18.04 3.47
C ALA A 170 6.70 19.24 2.51
N LYS A 171 5.84 20.27 2.62
CA LYS A 171 5.80 21.48 1.78
C LYS A 171 5.44 21.23 0.31
N TYR A 172 4.73 20.13 0.04
CA TYR A 172 4.10 19.85 -1.24
C TYR A 172 2.62 20.16 -1.13
N VAL A 173 2.18 21.18 -1.84
CA VAL A 173 0.79 21.64 -1.85
C VAL A 173 0.28 21.65 -3.29
N PRO A 174 -1.04 21.53 -3.51
CA PRO A 174 -1.59 21.74 -4.84
C PRO A 174 -1.15 23.11 -5.39
N SER A 175 -0.56 23.12 -6.58
CA SER A 175 0.13 24.28 -7.14
C SER A 175 -0.02 24.35 -8.66
N ILE A 176 -0.04 25.57 -9.18
CA ILE A 176 0.01 25.83 -10.63
C ILE A 176 1.40 25.54 -11.22
N HIS A 177 2.43 25.52 -10.38
CA HIS A 177 3.81 25.21 -10.76
C HIS A 177 4.11 23.73 -10.53
N PRO A 178 4.84 23.08 -11.45
CA PRO A 178 5.19 21.68 -11.27
C PRO A 178 6.30 21.49 -10.24
N TYR A 179 6.37 20.28 -9.69
CA TYR A 179 7.46 19.80 -8.84
C TYR A 179 8.43 18.94 -9.65
N GLU A 180 9.69 18.85 -9.22
CA GLU A 180 10.61 17.83 -9.71
C GLU A 180 10.08 16.45 -9.27
N THR A 181 9.77 15.58 -10.23
CA THR A 181 9.12 14.28 -9.97
C THR A 181 9.93 13.45 -8.99
N ARG A 182 11.26 13.41 -9.15
CA ARG A 182 12.15 12.70 -8.24
C ARG A 182 12.01 13.16 -6.79
N ARG A 183 11.96 14.46 -6.54
CA ARG A 183 11.83 15.03 -5.18
C ARG A 183 10.47 14.76 -4.58
N PHE A 184 9.43 14.81 -5.42
CA PHE A 184 8.06 14.47 -5.02
C PHE A 184 7.96 12.98 -4.62
N GLU A 185 8.58 12.07 -5.39
CA GLU A 185 8.69 10.64 -5.06
C GLU A 185 9.47 10.40 -3.77
N GLU A 186 10.62 11.07 -3.58
CA GLU A 186 11.43 10.98 -2.35
C GLU A 186 10.61 11.40 -1.11
N ALA A 187 9.78 12.45 -1.23
CA ALA A 187 8.91 12.89 -0.15
C ALA A 187 7.83 11.86 0.19
N LEU A 188 7.15 11.32 -0.82
CA LEU A 188 6.16 10.26 -0.63
C LEU A 188 6.77 8.96 -0.10
N GLN A 189 7.98 8.62 -0.54
CA GLN A 189 8.73 7.50 0.00
C GLN A 189 9.01 7.69 1.49
N THR A 190 9.31 8.91 1.92
CA THR A 190 9.50 9.23 3.35
C THR A 190 8.20 9.11 4.14
N ILE A 191 7.07 9.52 3.56
CA ILE A 191 5.74 9.42 4.17
C ILE A 191 5.32 7.95 4.32
N HIS A 192 5.46 7.16 3.26
CA HIS A 192 5.05 5.75 3.24
C HIS A 192 6.04 4.83 3.96
N GLY A 193 7.34 5.17 3.96
CA GLY A 193 8.43 4.31 4.43
C GLY A 193 8.95 3.33 3.38
N ALA A 194 8.42 3.36 2.16
CA ALA A 194 8.87 2.56 1.02
C ALA A 194 8.59 3.28 -0.30
N ARG A 195 9.23 2.85 -1.40
CA ARG A 195 9.07 3.49 -2.71
C ARG A 195 7.62 3.37 -3.19
N VAL A 196 7.03 4.50 -3.55
CA VAL A 196 5.70 4.60 -4.15
C VAL A 196 5.78 4.68 -5.68
N ARG A 197 4.63 4.65 -6.37
CA ARG A 197 4.56 4.92 -7.82
C ARG A 197 3.63 6.07 -8.11
N LEU A 198 4.13 7.08 -8.82
CA LEU A 198 3.31 8.16 -9.36
C LEU A 198 2.68 7.77 -10.69
N ARG A 199 1.42 8.16 -10.90
CA ARG A 199 0.67 7.90 -12.13
C ARG A 199 0.21 9.20 -12.75
N CYS A 200 0.73 9.46 -13.96
CA CYS A 200 0.35 10.54 -14.84
C CYS A 200 -0.04 9.94 -16.20
N PRO A 201 -1.25 9.39 -16.34
CA PRO A 201 -1.62 8.65 -17.54
C PRO A 201 -1.84 9.54 -18.78
N ARG A 202 -1.82 10.87 -18.63
CA ARG A 202 -1.93 11.84 -19.72
C ARG A 202 -0.59 12.52 -20.02
N PRO A 203 -0.38 12.99 -21.27
CA PRO A 203 0.85 13.67 -21.68
C PRO A 203 1.19 14.96 -20.91
N ASN A 204 0.21 15.57 -20.25
CA ASN A 204 0.36 16.81 -19.50
C ASN A 204 1.05 16.65 -18.12
N ASN A 205 1.42 15.43 -17.73
CA ASN A 205 2.05 15.14 -16.43
C ASN A 205 1.24 15.60 -15.21
N PHE A 206 -0.08 15.74 -15.33
CA PHE A 206 -0.94 15.90 -14.16
C PHE A 206 -0.94 14.61 -13.35
N LEU A 207 -0.61 14.74 -12.08
CA LEU A 207 -0.67 13.67 -11.11
C LEU A 207 -2.13 13.28 -10.89
N GLU A 208 -2.48 12.06 -11.28
CA GLU A 208 -3.83 11.52 -11.13
C GLU A 208 -3.89 10.49 -9.99
N GLU A 209 -2.85 9.68 -9.82
CA GLU A 209 -2.84 8.59 -8.86
C GLU A 209 -1.46 8.41 -8.21
N VAL A 210 -1.46 7.91 -6.97
CA VAL A 210 -0.27 7.44 -6.27
C VAL A 210 -0.56 6.02 -5.78
N GLU A 211 0.37 5.11 -6.04
CA GLU A 211 0.28 3.74 -5.56
C GLU A 211 1.20 3.50 -4.38
N PHE A 212 0.61 2.98 -3.31
CA PHE A 212 1.26 2.57 -2.08
C PHE A 212 1.25 1.05 -2.00
N CYS A 213 2.43 0.45 -2.05
CA CYS A 213 2.59 -1.00 -2.05
C CYS A 213 2.89 -1.52 -0.65
N MET A 214 2.35 -2.68 -0.32
CA MET A 214 2.48 -3.34 0.98
C MET A 214 2.66 -4.85 0.83
N ASP A 215 3.16 -5.49 1.89
CA ASP A 215 3.15 -6.94 2.03
C ASP A 215 1.81 -7.48 2.57
N HIS A 216 1.77 -8.80 2.84
CA HIS A 216 0.57 -9.51 3.31
C HIS A 216 0.13 -9.08 4.71
N GLU A 217 1.01 -8.43 5.48
CA GLU A 217 0.76 -7.89 6.81
C GLU A 217 0.43 -6.39 6.76
N LEU A 218 0.22 -5.85 5.55
CA LEU A 218 -0.04 -4.43 5.27
C LEU A 218 1.12 -3.51 5.67
N LYS A 219 2.35 -4.03 5.77
CA LYS A 219 3.54 -3.20 6.01
C LYS A 219 4.04 -2.60 4.70
N PRO A 220 4.55 -1.35 4.72
CA PRO A 220 5.10 -0.70 3.53
C PRO A 220 6.15 -1.57 2.82
N ARG A 221 6.02 -1.68 1.49
CA ARG A 221 7.00 -2.31 0.59
C ARG A 221 7.20 -1.48 -0.65
N ASP A 222 8.38 -1.62 -1.25
CA ASP A 222 8.70 -0.92 -2.50
C ASP A 222 7.77 -1.37 -3.63
N CYS A 223 7.12 -0.39 -4.26
CA CYS A 223 6.46 -0.60 -5.54
C CYS A 223 7.49 -0.94 -6.62
N ARG A 224 7.18 -1.95 -7.44
CA ARG A 224 8.00 -2.28 -8.62
C ARG A 224 7.89 -1.18 -9.66
N ARG A 225 9.02 -0.80 -10.25
CA ARG A 225 9.03 0.04 -11.46
C ARG A 225 8.42 -0.74 -12.62
N THR A 226 7.57 -0.08 -13.39
CA THR A 226 6.96 -0.66 -14.59
C THR A 226 7.37 0.18 -15.78
N PHE A 227 7.96 -0.41 -16.81
CA PHE A 227 8.46 0.33 -17.97
C PHE A 227 7.36 0.94 -18.88
N PHE A 228 6.11 1.10 -18.41
CA PHE A 228 4.98 1.47 -19.26
C PHE A 228 4.45 2.90 -19.02
N LYS A 229 4.00 3.47 -20.15
CA LYS A 229 3.49 4.81 -20.55
C LYS A 229 2.68 5.72 -19.60
N ALA A 230 2.49 5.39 -18.33
CA ALA A 230 1.69 6.21 -17.42
C ALA A 230 2.44 6.67 -16.16
N GLU A 231 3.78 6.61 -16.20
CA GLU A 231 4.64 7.29 -15.22
C GLU A 231 4.74 8.78 -15.56
N CYS A 232 4.95 9.60 -14.54
CA CYS A 232 5.16 11.04 -14.71
C CYS A 232 6.52 11.31 -15.36
N GLY A 233 6.60 12.35 -16.19
CA GLY A 233 7.87 12.85 -16.72
C GLY A 233 8.78 13.42 -15.64
N ASN A 234 9.81 14.18 -16.02
CA ASN A 234 10.76 14.79 -15.06
C ASN A 234 10.10 15.79 -14.11
N HIS A 235 8.95 16.33 -14.51
CA HIS A 235 8.16 17.27 -13.74
C HIS A 235 6.75 16.73 -13.57
N VAL A 236 6.20 16.86 -12.37
CA VAL A 236 4.85 16.43 -12.01
C VAL A 236 4.02 17.65 -11.64
N TYR A 237 2.86 17.77 -12.26
CA TYR A 237 1.89 18.80 -11.91
C TYR A 237 0.93 18.23 -10.88
N TYR A 238 0.91 18.82 -9.69
CA TYR A 238 -0.06 18.53 -8.64
C TYR A 238 -1.08 19.67 -8.62
N PRO A 239 -2.08 19.68 -9.53
CA PRO A 239 -2.85 20.88 -9.82
C PRO A 239 -3.75 21.25 -8.65
N PRO A 240 -4.00 22.55 -8.44
CA PRO A 240 -4.98 23.00 -7.50
C PRO A 240 -6.38 22.56 -7.93
N PRO A 241 -7.34 22.61 -7.00
CA PRO A 241 -8.74 22.37 -7.28
C PRO A 241 -9.29 23.40 -8.27
N PRO A 242 -10.31 23.08 -9.08
CA PRO A 242 -10.96 24.08 -9.91
C PRO A 242 -11.58 25.20 -9.06
N PRO A 243 -11.67 26.45 -9.58
CA PRO A 243 -12.26 27.58 -8.86
C PRO A 243 -13.70 27.28 -8.40
N GLY A 244 -14.03 27.59 -7.14
CA GLY A 244 -15.30 27.22 -6.50
C GLY A 244 -15.28 25.84 -5.83
N GLY A 245 -14.27 25.02 -6.11
CA GLY A 245 -14.02 23.77 -5.39
C GLY A 245 -13.61 24.02 -3.94
N ASP A 246 -12.93 25.14 -3.66
CA ASP A 246 -12.48 25.65 -2.36
C ASP A 246 -13.60 25.72 -1.30
N GLN A 247 -14.85 25.94 -1.71
CA GLN A 247 -16.02 25.94 -0.83
C GLN A 247 -16.44 24.54 -0.35
N ILE A 248 -15.96 23.49 -1.00
CA ILE A 248 -16.19 22.08 -0.65
C ILE A 248 -15.07 21.57 0.30
N TYR A 249 -13.96 22.31 0.44
CA TYR A 249 -12.85 21.97 1.33
C TYR A 249 -13.30 22.14 2.78
N PRO A 250 -13.10 21.13 3.66
CA PRO A 250 -13.11 21.41 5.09
C PRO A 250 -12.12 22.54 5.35
N TYR A 251 -12.54 23.56 6.09
CA TYR A 251 -11.74 24.76 6.42
C TYR A 251 -10.33 24.44 6.96
N GLU A 252 -10.16 23.23 7.51
CA GLU A 252 -8.88 22.70 7.99
C GLU A 252 -7.82 22.50 6.88
N TYR A 253 -8.22 22.36 5.60
CA TYR A 253 -7.31 22.12 4.47
C TYR A 253 -7.09 23.35 3.57
N SER A 254 -7.87 24.42 3.72
CA SER A 254 -7.74 25.65 2.92
C SER A 254 -6.69 26.63 3.47
N VAL A 255 -6.11 26.33 4.64
CA VAL A 255 -5.04 27.13 5.24
C VAL A 255 -3.71 26.72 4.65
N VAL A 256 -3.17 27.53 3.71
CA VAL A 256 -1.74 27.50 3.39
C VAL A 256 -0.99 27.75 4.71
N PRO A 257 -0.12 26.84 5.18
CA PRO A 257 0.53 27.04 6.47
C PRO A 257 1.42 28.28 6.41
N ASP A 258 1.11 29.27 7.23
CA ASP A 258 2.07 30.32 7.58
C ASP A 258 3.36 29.63 8.11
N GLN A 259 4.53 30.06 7.62
CA GLN A 259 5.81 29.48 8.01
C GLN A 259 6.00 29.47 9.53
N ALA A 260 5.38 30.40 10.26
CA ALA A 260 5.42 30.47 11.71
C ALA A 260 4.58 29.40 12.45
N GLN A 261 3.63 28.74 11.78
CA GLN A 261 2.81 27.64 12.34
C GLN A 261 3.54 26.29 12.21
N VAL A 262 4.21 26.05 11.08
CA VAL A 262 5.00 24.83 10.83
C VAL A 262 6.15 24.69 11.82
N SER A 263 6.79 25.81 12.20
CA SER A 263 7.86 25.84 13.21
C SER A 263 7.38 25.48 14.62
N ARG A 264 6.11 25.72 14.95
CA ARG A 264 5.55 25.43 16.28
C ARG A 264 5.21 23.95 16.46
N LEU A 265 4.68 23.28 15.43
CA LEU A 265 4.40 21.84 15.49
C LEU A 265 5.66 20.96 15.49
N ALA A 266 6.77 21.43 14.92
CA ALA A 266 8.04 20.71 14.96
C ALA A 266 8.62 20.57 16.39
N SER A 267 8.18 21.42 17.33
CA SER A 267 8.72 21.45 18.69
C SER A 267 8.04 20.48 19.67
N CYS A 268 6.94 19.82 19.29
CA CYS A 268 6.14 19.00 20.22
C CYS A 268 6.43 17.49 20.18
N LYS A 269 7.45 17.00 19.48
CA LYS A 269 7.68 15.55 19.29
C LYS A 269 8.88 14.95 20.02
N THR A 270 9.19 15.44 21.21
CA THR A 270 10.21 14.85 22.09
C THR A 270 9.70 14.64 23.51
N ILE A 271 8.80 13.67 23.72
CA ILE A 271 8.70 12.92 24.98
C ILE A 271 8.34 11.46 24.62
N GLY A 272 9.26 10.54 24.93
CA GLY A 272 9.16 9.11 24.59
C GLY A 272 8.47 8.26 25.66
N GLY A 273 8.24 6.99 25.32
CA GLY A 273 7.84 5.94 26.25
C GLY A 273 7.77 4.57 25.55
N SER A 274 8.53 3.59 26.06
CA SER A 274 8.71 2.25 25.50
C SER A 274 7.73 1.22 26.07
N GLY A 275 7.35 0.21 25.30
CA GLY A 275 6.70 -1.01 25.81
C GLY A 275 6.43 -2.05 24.72
N LYS A 276 6.94 -3.27 24.89
CA LYS A 276 6.81 -4.40 23.94
C LYS A 276 5.60 -5.30 24.27
N SER A 277 5.11 -5.98 23.22
CA SER A 277 4.54 -7.34 23.22
C SER A 277 3.05 -7.55 23.55
N SER A 278 2.19 -7.42 22.52
CA SER A 278 1.20 -8.43 22.06
C SER A 278 0.30 -7.80 20.98
N ALA A 279 0.85 -7.57 19.79
CA ALA A 279 0.31 -6.56 18.86
C ALA A 279 -0.75 -7.06 17.86
N ALA A 280 -1.10 -8.35 17.84
CA ALA A 280 -2.00 -8.89 16.81
C ALA A 280 -3.46 -9.06 17.28
N GLU A 281 -3.68 -9.47 18.54
CA GLU A 281 -5.03 -9.65 19.10
C GLU A 281 -5.57 -8.33 19.68
N ASN A 282 -4.71 -7.52 20.30
CA ASN A 282 -5.11 -6.21 20.85
C ASN A 282 -5.40 -5.15 19.78
N PHE A 283 -5.01 -5.38 18.52
CA PHE A 283 -5.21 -4.43 17.44
C PHE A 283 -6.69 -4.33 17.02
N TYR A 284 -7.47 -5.41 17.11
CA TYR A 284 -8.88 -5.42 16.72
C TYR A 284 -9.81 -4.81 17.76
N ASP A 285 -9.57 -5.08 19.05
CA ASP A 285 -10.44 -4.58 20.14
C ASP A 285 -10.23 -3.09 20.42
N GLU A 286 -9.01 -2.58 20.21
CA GLU A 286 -8.72 -1.14 20.27
C GLU A 286 -9.30 -0.36 19.07
N LEU A 287 -9.65 -1.06 17.97
CA LEU A 287 -10.11 -0.44 16.72
C LEU A 287 -11.62 -0.14 16.66
N PHE A 288 -12.50 -0.88 17.35
CA PHE A 288 -13.95 -0.75 17.11
C PHE A 288 -14.90 -0.84 18.32
N GLY A 289 -14.41 -1.05 19.55
CA GLY A 289 -15.28 -1.10 20.73
C GLY A 289 -16.18 -2.34 20.76
N GLU A 290 -16.51 -2.77 21.98
CA GLU A 290 -17.20 -4.03 22.25
C GLU A 290 -18.72 -3.97 22.05
N ASP A 291 -19.21 -3.28 21.02
CA ASP A 291 -20.63 -3.18 20.69
C ASP A 291 -20.90 -3.78 19.30
N ASP A 292 -20.96 -5.12 19.22
CA ASP A 292 -21.74 -5.89 18.23
C ASP A 292 -21.48 -7.42 18.34
N LYS A 293 -21.35 -7.96 19.56
CA LYS A 293 -21.35 -9.43 19.76
C LYS A 293 -22.75 -10.05 19.74
N ASP A 294 -23.81 -9.24 19.70
CA ASP A 294 -25.19 -9.69 19.83
C ASP A 294 -26.09 -9.34 18.62
N ASN A 295 -25.64 -9.52 17.36
CA ASN A 295 -26.60 -9.58 16.26
C ASN A 295 -26.12 -10.26 14.97
N TYR A 296 -25.45 -11.41 15.08
CA TYR A 296 -25.30 -12.32 13.93
C TYR A 296 -25.36 -13.78 14.36
N GLY A 297 -26.36 -14.10 15.17
CA GLY A 297 -26.89 -15.45 15.27
C GLY A 297 -28.06 -15.60 14.29
N ASP A 298 -28.02 -16.61 13.44
CA ASP A 298 -29.13 -17.11 12.62
C ASP A 298 -29.40 -16.40 11.27
N LEU A 299 -28.50 -16.62 10.30
CA LEU A 299 -28.84 -16.53 8.87
C LEU A 299 -28.36 -17.75 8.06
N SER A 300 -28.14 -18.91 8.71
CA SER A 300 -27.88 -20.19 8.02
C SER A 300 -29.12 -21.09 7.91
N ALA A 301 -30.32 -20.56 8.19
CA ALA A 301 -31.57 -21.31 8.11
C ALA A 301 -32.62 -20.56 7.26
N ARG A 302 -32.31 -20.31 5.98
CA ARG A 302 -33.26 -20.25 4.85
C ARG A 302 -32.54 -19.81 3.57
N PHE A 303 -32.60 -20.71 2.57
CA PHE A 303 -32.20 -20.60 1.16
C PHE A 303 -30.74 -20.92 0.82
#